data_AF-A0AAD7X0A0-F1
#
_entry.id   AF-A0AAD7X0A0-F1
#
_cell.length_a   1.000
_cell.length_b   1.000
_cell.length_c   1.000
_cell.angle_alpha   90.00
_cell.angle_beta   90.00
_cell.angle_gamma   90.00
#
_symmetry.space_group_name_H-M   'P 1'
#
loop_
_entity.id
_entity.type
_entity.pdbx_description
1 polymer ?
#
loop_
_entity_poly.entity_id
_entity_poly.type
_entity_poly.pdbx_seq_one_letter_code
_entity_poly.pdbx_strand_id
1 'polypeptide(L)'
;MYDLNVIYSRVIALFSSDRDVDVKDVLAYELAPVPTAMFTEDGMRICKAKSTLKKSLQIEVSRRNAGDADVTVIDGSALLWTIHWPADGTVADFIENVKTRLTSYLSESDVYLIFDRYYDYSIKSVTRDVRETGVNKKHHLLLSTKLPAQKVVLSSIENKKQLNLLLCEELTQDRLFHLRSTNKHKLVVTGEDPCPIEIKMEERRTRYDLENQQEEADTIIVQQVLGCAGEAHQISVVSDDTDVFVLLLHHYHQAGLDVPLIMESPAREEQ
;
A
#
# COMPACT_ATOMS: atom_id res chain seq x y z
N MET A 1 28.56 0.83 11.84
CA MET A 1 29.92 1.06 11.30
C MET A 1 30.65 -0.27 11.35
N TYR A 2 30.82 -0.94 10.22
CA TYR A 2 31.54 -2.21 10.16
C TYR A 2 33.04 -1.95 10.34
N ASP A 3 33.70 -2.73 11.21
CA ASP A 3 35.14 -2.63 11.39
C ASP A 3 35.86 -3.31 10.22
N LEU A 4 36.30 -2.52 9.25
CA LEU A 4 37.07 -2.98 8.10
C LEU A 4 38.31 -3.78 8.54
N ASN A 5 38.89 -3.46 9.71
CA ASN A 5 40.03 -4.22 10.23
C ASN A 5 39.67 -5.68 10.50
N VAL A 6 38.42 -5.99 10.86
CA VAL A 6 37.97 -7.37 11.08
C VAL A 6 37.91 -8.15 9.76
N ILE A 7 37.49 -7.52 8.67
CA ILE A 7 37.43 -8.16 7.33
C ILE A 7 38.85 -8.45 6.85
N TYR A 8 39.74 -7.46 6.90
CA TYR A 8 41.14 -7.66 6.53
C TYR A 8 41.85 -8.65 7.45
N SER A 9 41.58 -8.65 8.76
CA SER A 9 42.15 -9.62 9.70
C SER A 9 41.69 -11.06 9.40
N ARG A 10 40.43 -11.27 8.99
CA ARG A 10 39.93 -12.58 8.56
C ARG A 10 40.59 -13.05 7.27
N VAL A 11 40.77 -12.15 6.32
CA VAL A 11 41.47 -12.42 5.06
C VAL A 11 42.94 -12.82 5.35
N ILE A 12 43.63 -12.08 6.23
CA ILE A 12 45.00 -12.41 6.69
C ILE A 12 45.04 -13.75 7.43
N ALA A 13 44.04 -14.06 8.27
CA ALA A 13 43.95 -15.33 8.99
C ALA A 13 43.69 -16.51 8.04
N LEU A 14 42.90 -16.31 6.98
CA LEU A 14 42.71 -17.31 5.91
C LEU A 14 44.01 -17.58 5.15
N PHE A 15 44.80 -16.54 4.86
CA PHE A 15 46.14 -16.70 4.27
C PHE A 15 47.15 -17.34 5.23
N SER A 16 47.02 -17.08 6.53
CA SER A 16 47.85 -17.69 7.56
C SER A 16 47.47 -19.14 7.85
N SER A 17 46.29 -19.57 7.39
CA SER A 17 45.89 -20.98 7.43
C SER A 17 46.47 -21.69 6.20
N ASP A 18 46.88 -22.96 6.34
CA ASP A 18 47.46 -23.81 5.27
C ASP A 18 46.50 -24.13 4.10
N ARG A 19 45.50 -23.27 3.87
CA ARG A 19 44.57 -23.36 2.76
C ARG A 19 45.20 -22.67 1.55
N ASP A 20 45.24 -23.37 0.43
CA ASP A 20 45.70 -22.83 -0.85
C ASP A 20 44.67 -21.82 -1.40
N VAL A 21 44.73 -20.58 -0.92
CA VAL A 21 43.83 -19.48 -1.30
C VAL A 21 44.66 -18.42 -2.02
N ASP A 22 44.38 -18.19 -3.31
CA ASP A 22 45.05 -17.16 -4.10
C ASP A 22 44.58 -15.76 -3.68
N VAL A 23 45.53 -14.94 -3.22
CA VAL A 23 45.30 -13.53 -2.83
C VAL A 23 44.70 -12.73 -3.98
N LYS A 24 45.14 -13.00 -5.22
CA LYS A 24 44.65 -12.27 -6.39
C LYS A 24 43.19 -12.55 -6.67
N ASP A 25 42.75 -13.78 -6.42
CA ASP A 25 41.35 -14.18 -6.58
C ASP A 25 40.49 -13.53 -5.49
N VAL A 26 40.93 -13.55 -4.22
CA VAL A 26 40.20 -12.91 -3.11
C VAL A 26 40.07 -11.40 -3.30
N LEU A 27 41.14 -10.73 -3.77
CA LEU A 27 41.13 -9.29 -4.03
C LEU A 27 40.48 -8.90 -5.36
N ALA A 28 40.11 -9.87 -6.21
CA ALA A 28 39.31 -9.61 -7.40
C ALA A 28 37.84 -9.30 -7.05
N TYR A 29 37.43 -9.64 -5.82
CA TYR A 29 36.10 -9.33 -5.29
C TYR A 29 36.17 -8.19 -4.28
N GLU A 30 35.09 -7.41 -4.19
CA GLU A 30 35.00 -6.31 -3.24
C GLU A 30 34.91 -6.86 -1.80
N LEU A 31 35.92 -6.54 -0.98
CA LEU A 31 36.00 -6.95 0.42
C LEU A 31 35.07 -6.09 1.29
N ALA A 32 33.79 -6.40 1.23
CA ALA A 32 32.74 -5.76 2.01
C ALA A 32 32.00 -6.77 2.90
N PRO A 33 31.42 -6.34 4.04
CA PRO A 33 30.65 -7.22 4.92
C PRO A 33 29.34 -7.69 4.26
N VAL A 34 28.93 -7.00 3.19
CA VAL A 34 27.73 -7.25 2.40
C VAL A 34 28.04 -6.97 0.92
N PRO A 35 27.35 -7.60 -0.04
CA PRO A 35 27.47 -7.23 -1.45
C PRO A 35 27.02 -5.77 -1.67
N THR A 36 27.95 -4.86 -1.92
CA THR A 36 27.71 -3.41 -2.10
C THR A 36 26.78 -3.08 -3.27
N ALA A 37 26.70 -3.97 -4.27
CA ALA A 37 25.73 -3.88 -5.35
C ALA A 37 24.27 -4.06 -4.88
N MET A 38 24.06 -4.72 -3.74
CA MET A 38 22.74 -5.05 -3.17
C MET A 38 22.48 -4.35 -1.84
N PHE A 39 23.50 -3.82 -1.17
CA PHE A 39 23.42 -3.27 0.18
C PHE A 39 24.23 -1.97 0.31
N THR A 40 23.72 -1.03 1.11
CA THR A 40 24.45 0.19 1.49
C THR A 40 25.59 -0.16 2.44
N GLU A 41 26.51 0.79 2.66
CA GLU A 41 27.64 0.65 3.58
C GLU A 41 27.21 0.33 5.03
N ASP A 42 25.98 0.71 5.41
CA ASP A 42 25.37 0.40 6.70
C ASP A 42 24.69 -0.99 6.76
N GLY A 43 24.78 -1.78 5.68
CA GLY A 43 24.23 -3.14 5.61
C GLY A 43 22.74 -3.20 5.21
N MET A 44 22.16 -2.08 4.78
CA MET A 44 20.74 -2.02 4.39
C MET A 44 20.55 -2.33 2.91
N ARG A 45 19.51 -3.08 2.52
CA ARG A 45 19.30 -3.44 1.11
C ARG A 45 19.03 -2.22 0.23
N ILE A 46 19.77 -2.07 -0.87
CA ILE A 46 19.54 -1.05 -1.90
C ILE A 46 18.23 -1.36 -2.64
N CYS A 47 17.19 -0.55 -2.40
CA CYS A 47 15.85 -0.72 -2.99
C CYS A 47 15.48 0.44 -3.94
N LYS A 48 16.40 0.91 -4.79
CA LYS A 48 16.24 2.19 -5.52
C LYS A 48 15.51 2.11 -6.87
N ALA A 49 15.20 0.92 -7.39
CA ALA A 49 14.71 0.76 -8.78
C ALA A 49 13.39 0.00 -8.91
N LYS A 50 12.58 -0.12 -7.85
CA LYS A 50 11.30 -0.86 -7.91
C LYS A 50 10.37 -0.30 -9.00
N SER A 51 10.19 1.02 -9.06
CA SER A 51 9.32 1.65 -10.06
C SER A 51 9.78 1.44 -11.51
N THR A 52 11.09 1.23 -11.74
CA THR A 52 11.64 0.87 -13.05
C THR A 52 11.13 -0.50 -13.52
N LEU A 53 10.93 -1.45 -12.59
CA LEU A 53 10.39 -2.76 -12.90
C LEU A 53 8.94 -2.66 -13.40
N LYS A 54 8.08 -1.94 -12.68
CA LYS A 54 6.69 -1.67 -13.11
C LYS A 54 6.66 -1.08 -14.53
N LYS A 55 7.45 -0.04 -14.77
CA LYS A 55 7.56 0.61 -16.10
C LYS A 55 8.02 -0.33 -17.22
N SER A 56 8.87 -1.29 -16.91
CA SER A 56 9.40 -2.23 -17.91
C SER A 56 8.42 -3.35 -18.26
N LEU A 57 7.47 -3.62 -17.36
CA LEU A 57 6.49 -4.71 -17.49
C LEU A 57 5.09 -4.23 -17.89
N GLN A 58 4.75 -2.97 -17.58
CA GLN A 58 3.42 -2.43 -17.84
C GLN A 58 3.15 -2.23 -19.32
N ILE A 59 1.90 -2.44 -19.71
CA ILE A 59 1.37 -2.03 -21.01
C ILE A 59 0.34 -0.95 -20.73
N GLU A 60 0.58 0.25 -21.24
CA GLU A 60 -0.34 1.37 -21.06
C GLU A 60 -1.49 1.28 -22.05
N VAL A 61 -2.71 1.38 -21.53
CA VAL A 61 -3.93 1.44 -22.32
C VAL A 61 -4.65 2.75 -22.03
N SER A 62 -5.15 3.41 -23.08
CA SER A 62 -5.91 4.64 -22.88
C SER A 62 -7.24 4.33 -22.20
N ARG A 63 -7.72 5.22 -21.32
CA ARG A 63 -9.01 5.05 -20.63
C ARG A 63 -10.19 4.82 -21.58
N ARG A 64 -10.15 5.41 -22.78
CA ARG A 64 -11.18 5.20 -23.82
C ARG A 64 -11.26 3.77 -24.34
N ASN A 65 -10.13 3.06 -24.32
CA ASN A 65 -10.05 1.67 -24.79
C ASN A 65 -10.15 0.67 -23.63
N ALA A 66 -9.91 1.13 -22.40
CA ALA A 66 -9.99 0.34 -21.18
C ALA A 66 -11.42 -0.12 -20.88
N GLY A 67 -12.45 0.65 -21.24
CA GLY A 67 -13.83 0.39 -20.82
C GLY A 67 -14.08 0.78 -19.36
N ASP A 68 -15.34 0.70 -18.93
CA ASP A 68 -15.73 0.99 -17.55
C ASP A 68 -15.59 -0.29 -16.69
N ALA A 69 -15.05 -0.17 -15.48
CA ALA A 69 -14.92 -1.29 -14.56
C ALA A 69 -16.19 -1.48 -13.73
N ASP A 70 -16.61 -2.72 -13.50
CA ASP A 70 -17.73 -3.03 -12.58
C ASP A 70 -17.28 -2.99 -11.12
N VAL A 71 -15.99 -3.27 -10.89
CA VAL A 71 -15.37 -3.32 -9.57
C VAL A 71 -14.08 -2.50 -9.57
N THR A 72 -13.96 -1.61 -8.58
CA THR A 72 -12.75 -0.83 -8.32
C THR A 72 -12.18 -1.18 -6.95
N VAL A 73 -10.97 -1.74 -6.92
CA VAL A 73 -10.21 -2.03 -5.69
C VAL A 73 -9.18 -0.92 -5.47
N ILE A 74 -9.27 -0.23 -4.33
CA ILE A 74 -8.50 0.99 -4.06
C ILE A 74 -7.52 0.75 -2.92
N ASP A 75 -6.25 1.06 -3.17
CA ASP A 75 -5.23 1.24 -2.14
C ASP A 75 -5.52 2.54 -1.37
N GLY A 76 -6.09 2.39 -0.18
CA GLY A 76 -6.47 3.51 0.67
C GLY A 76 -5.26 4.37 1.05
N SER A 77 -4.12 3.75 1.35
CA SER A 77 -2.89 4.48 1.70
C SER A 77 -2.41 5.37 0.56
N ALA A 78 -2.46 4.88 -0.69
CA ALA A 78 -2.09 5.66 -1.87
C ALA A 78 -3.12 6.76 -2.15
N LEU A 79 -4.42 6.46 -2.01
CA LEU A 79 -5.50 7.43 -2.21
C LEU A 79 -5.39 8.66 -1.29
N LEU A 80 -5.01 8.47 -0.02
CA LEU A 80 -4.90 9.58 0.94
C LEU A 80 -3.84 10.63 0.54
N TRP A 81 -2.85 10.28 -0.28
CA TRP A 81 -1.86 11.23 -0.78
C TRP A 81 -2.39 12.14 -1.88
N THR A 82 -3.43 11.73 -2.59
CA THR A 82 -3.92 12.42 -3.79
C THR A 82 -5.17 13.27 -3.53
N ILE A 83 -5.83 13.07 -2.39
CA ILE A 83 -7.01 13.84 -2.01
C ILE A 83 -6.56 15.21 -1.49
N HIS A 84 -7.32 16.25 -1.84
CA HIS A 84 -7.08 17.61 -1.37
C HIS A 84 -6.98 17.65 0.16
N TRP A 85 -5.83 18.12 0.65
CA TRP A 85 -5.54 18.26 2.07
C TRP A 85 -5.86 19.69 2.52
N PRO A 86 -6.96 19.92 3.27
CA PRO A 86 -7.41 21.27 3.60
C PRO A 86 -6.44 21.92 4.61
N ALA A 87 -5.69 22.94 4.15
CA ALA A 87 -4.62 23.56 4.93
C ALA A 87 -5.09 24.20 6.25
N ASP A 88 -6.29 24.77 6.26
CA ASP A 88 -6.93 25.37 7.45
C ASP A 88 -8.17 24.60 7.93
N GLY A 89 -8.36 23.38 7.43
CA GLY A 89 -9.46 22.51 7.82
C GLY A 89 -9.17 21.65 9.06
N THR A 90 -10.18 20.86 9.39
CA THR A 90 -10.19 19.84 10.42
C THR A 90 -10.05 18.44 9.81
N VAL A 91 -9.90 17.43 10.66
CA VAL A 91 -9.94 16.03 10.21
C VAL A 91 -11.29 15.71 9.57
N ALA A 92 -12.41 16.24 10.09
CA ALA A 92 -13.73 16.08 9.49
C ALA A 92 -13.79 16.60 8.04
N ASP A 93 -13.23 17.79 7.78
CA ASP A 93 -13.20 18.36 6.43
C ASP A 93 -12.43 17.47 5.45
N PHE A 94 -11.34 16.84 5.90
CA PHE A 94 -10.60 15.89 5.08
C PHE A 94 -11.39 14.59 4.84
N ILE A 95 -12.09 14.08 5.85
CA ILE A 95 -12.95 12.89 5.69
C ILE A 95 -14.07 13.16 4.67
N GLU A 96 -14.66 14.36 4.67
CA GLU A 96 -15.64 14.76 3.65
C GLU A 96 -15.04 14.80 2.23
N ASN A 97 -13.78 15.24 2.09
CA ASN A 97 -13.07 15.14 0.81
C ASN A 97 -12.87 13.68 0.38
N VAL A 98 -12.59 12.77 1.32
CA VAL A 98 -12.49 11.33 1.06
C VAL A 98 -13.85 10.76 0.64
N LYS A 99 -14.93 11.07 1.35
CA LYS A 99 -16.30 10.66 0.99
C LYS A 99 -16.65 11.14 -0.42
N THR A 100 -16.38 12.40 -0.74
CA THR A 100 -16.60 12.99 -2.07
C THR A 100 -15.82 12.22 -3.15
N ARG A 101 -14.55 11.87 -2.88
CA ARG A 101 -13.74 11.09 -3.81
C ARG A 101 -14.30 9.67 -3.99
N LEU A 102 -14.74 9.01 -2.93
CA LEU A 102 -15.36 7.69 -3.00
C LEU A 102 -16.69 7.71 -3.74
N THR A 103 -17.52 8.74 -3.56
CA THR A 103 -18.77 8.91 -4.31
C THR A 103 -18.52 8.93 -5.83
N SER A 104 -17.39 9.51 -6.28
CA SER A 104 -17.02 9.50 -7.71
C SER A 104 -16.68 8.12 -8.25
N TYR A 105 -16.13 7.22 -7.43
CA TYR A 105 -15.91 5.82 -7.82
C TYR A 105 -17.21 5.00 -7.72
N LEU A 106 -18.00 5.23 -6.67
CA LEU A 106 -19.29 4.58 -6.44
C LEU A 106 -20.37 4.97 -7.45
N SER A 107 -20.19 6.05 -8.22
CA SER A 107 -21.08 6.34 -9.34
C SER A 107 -20.84 5.42 -10.55
N GLU A 108 -19.65 4.83 -10.65
CA GLU A 108 -19.18 4.04 -11.80
C GLU A 108 -19.15 2.53 -11.48
N SER A 109 -18.78 2.12 -10.26
CA SER A 109 -18.46 0.73 -9.92
C SER A 109 -18.70 0.37 -8.45
N ASP A 110 -18.76 -0.92 -8.11
CA ASP A 110 -18.59 -1.41 -6.74
C ASP A 110 -17.16 -1.10 -6.24
N VAL A 111 -17.04 -0.55 -5.03
CA VAL A 111 -15.75 -0.05 -4.51
C VAL A 111 -15.27 -0.88 -3.33
N TYR A 112 -14.02 -1.32 -3.38
CA TYR A 112 -13.32 -2.01 -2.31
C TYR A 112 -12.18 -1.14 -1.82
N LEU A 113 -12.34 -0.47 -0.68
CA LEU A 113 -11.33 0.40 -0.09
C LEU A 113 -10.50 -0.37 0.94
N ILE A 114 -9.19 -0.47 0.69
CA ILE A 114 -8.29 -1.32 1.48
C ILE A 114 -7.26 -0.48 2.23
N PHE A 115 -7.19 -0.64 3.55
CA PHE A 115 -6.15 -0.05 4.39
C PHE A 115 -5.21 -1.11 4.95
N ASP A 116 -3.97 -0.71 5.26
CA ASP A 116 -3.06 -1.51 6.08
C ASP A 116 -3.63 -1.75 7.48
N ARG A 117 -3.30 -2.90 8.06
CA ARG A 117 -3.51 -3.21 9.47
C ARG A 117 -2.24 -2.98 10.26
N TYR A 118 -2.39 -2.32 11.40
CA TYR A 118 -1.28 -1.92 12.25
C TYR A 118 -1.33 -2.67 13.57
N TYR A 119 -0.67 -3.83 13.62
CA TYR A 119 -0.45 -4.58 14.87
C TYR A 119 0.82 -4.12 15.58
N ASP A 120 0.80 -4.18 16.92
CA ASP A 120 1.91 -3.73 17.77
C ASP A 120 3.18 -4.57 17.58
N TYR A 121 3.04 -5.86 17.27
CA TYR A 121 4.13 -6.79 17.02
C TYR A 121 4.12 -7.26 15.56
N SER A 122 4.56 -6.38 14.67
CA SER A 122 4.60 -6.65 13.23
C SER A 122 6.02 -7.00 12.76
N ILE A 123 6.12 -7.96 11.84
CA ILE A 123 7.35 -8.32 11.12
C ILE A 123 7.90 -7.11 10.33
N LYS A 124 7.03 -6.14 9.99
CA LYS A 124 7.40 -4.90 9.26
C LYS A 124 7.87 -3.75 10.15
N SER A 125 7.84 -3.86 11.48
CA SER A 125 8.25 -2.79 12.43
C SER A 125 9.55 -2.11 12.00
N VAL A 126 10.62 -2.90 11.77
CA VAL A 126 11.94 -2.39 11.36
C VAL A 126 11.92 -1.58 10.05
N THR A 127 11.14 -2.01 9.04
CA THR A 127 11.03 -1.26 7.78
C THR A 127 10.18 0.01 7.91
N ARG A 128 9.22 0.02 8.84
CA ARG A 128 8.38 1.18 9.10
C ARG A 128 9.16 2.24 9.88
N ASP A 129 9.99 1.84 10.86
CA ASP A 129 10.86 2.74 11.62
C ASP A 129 11.81 3.55 10.72
N VAL A 130 12.31 2.94 9.64
CA VAL A 130 13.16 3.63 8.65
C VAL A 130 12.39 4.71 7.86
N ARG A 131 11.08 4.56 7.68
CA ARG A 131 10.23 5.58 7.01
C ARG A 131 9.86 6.72 7.95
N GLU A 132 9.87 6.49 9.27
CA GLU A 132 9.57 7.49 10.29
C GLU A 132 10.72 8.46 10.58
N THR A 133 11.91 8.24 10.01
CA THR A 133 13.08 9.10 10.26
C THR A 133 12.78 10.56 9.92
N GLY A 134 12.58 11.39 10.96
CA GLY A 134 12.34 12.83 10.85
C GLY A 134 10.94 13.31 11.28
N VAL A 135 9.99 12.43 11.60
CA VAL A 135 8.63 12.82 12.02
C VAL A 135 8.28 12.18 13.37
N ASN A 136 8.65 12.86 14.47
CA ASN A 136 8.46 12.36 15.84
C ASN A 136 7.19 12.87 16.53
N LYS A 137 6.38 13.71 15.88
CA LYS A 137 5.22 14.33 16.55
C LYS A 137 4.00 13.44 16.42
N LYS A 138 3.69 12.73 17.50
CA LYS A 138 2.42 12.04 17.69
C LYS A 138 1.31 13.08 17.90
N HIS A 139 0.28 13.01 17.09
CA HIS A 139 -0.91 13.85 17.20
C HIS A 139 -2.06 13.04 17.78
N HIS A 140 -2.96 13.70 18.49
CA HIS A 140 -4.25 13.13 18.88
C HIS A 140 -5.30 13.59 17.87
N LEU A 141 -5.62 12.73 16.91
CA LEU A 141 -6.56 13.04 15.85
C LEU A 141 -7.99 12.79 16.35
N LEU A 142 -8.81 13.83 16.28
CA LEU A 142 -10.26 13.83 16.47
C LEU A 142 -10.88 14.54 15.27
N LEU A 143 -12.16 14.32 15.01
CA LEU A 143 -12.87 14.99 13.91
C LEU A 143 -12.72 16.53 13.95
N SER A 144 -12.71 17.10 15.15
CA SER A 144 -12.56 18.55 15.38
C SER A 144 -11.10 19.04 15.44
N THR A 145 -10.11 18.14 15.45
CA THR A 145 -8.70 18.52 15.49
C THR A 145 -8.33 19.25 14.20
N LYS A 146 -7.64 20.40 14.32
CA LYS A 146 -7.03 21.08 13.15
C LYS A 146 -6.11 20.10 12.44
N LEU A 147 -6.32 19.90 11.15
CA LEU A 147 -5.63 18.90 10.37
C LEU A 147 -4.11 19.21 10.34
N PRO A 148 -3.25 18.35 10.88
CA PRO A 148 -1.80 18.56 10.77
C PRO A 148 -1.35 18.45 9.31
N ALA A 149 -0.11 18.84 9.00
CA ALA A 149 0.39 18.73 7.63
C ALA A 149 0.33 17.27 7.11
N GLN A 150 -0.06 17.08 5.85
CA GLN A 150 -0.24 15.75 5.23
C GLN A 150 0.94 14.82 5.48
N LYS A 151 2.16 15.30 5.20
CA LYS A 151 3.40 14.53 5.40
C LYS A 151 3.61 14.11 6.85
N VAL A 152 3.16 14.90 7.82
CA VAL A 152 3.30 14.56 9.25
C VAL A 152 2.32 13.45 9.65
N VAL A 153 1.11 13.46 9.10
CA VAL A 153 0.10 12.44 9.40
C VAL A 153 0.39 11.13 8.68
N LEU A 154 0.66 11.19 7.37
CA LEU A 154 0.77 10.00 6.53
C LEU A 154 2.14 9.31 6.60
N SER A 155 3.17 9.93 7.20
CA SER A 155 4.48 9.31 7.42
C SER A 155 4.68 8.72 8.81
N SER A 156 3.83 9.04 9.80
CA SER A 156 3.87 8.43 11.14
C SER A 156 2.85 7.31 11.24
N ILE A 157 3.27 6.15 11.74
CA ILE A 157 2.43 4.96 11.88
C ILE A 157 1.25 5.23 12.80
N GLU A 158 1.47 5.83 13.97
CA GLU A 158 0.39 6.08 14.93
C GLU A 158 -0.60 7.14 14.44
N ASN A 159 -0.12 8.17 13.74
CA ASN A 159 -1.01 9.18 13.15
C ASN A 159 -1.84 8.55 12.02
N LYS A 160 -1.22 7.72 11.18
CA LYS A 160 -1.90 7.02 10.09
C LYS A 160 -2.90 5.98 10.61
N LYS A 161 -2.54 5.22 11.67
CA LYS A 161 -3.46 4.30 12.35
C LYS A 161 -4.70 5.04 12.86
N GLN A 162 -4.51 6.15 13.59
CA GLN A 162 -5.62 6.98 14.07
C GLN A 162 -6.50 7.50 12.93
N LEU A 163 -5.90 8.02 11.85
CA LEU A 163 -6.64 8.52 10.70
C LEU A 163 -7.44 7.41 10.00
N ASN A 164 -6.83 6.23 9.78
CA ASN A 164 -7.51 5.09 9.16
C ASN A 164 -8.69 4.61 9.99
N LEU A 165 -8.57 4.61 11.33
CA LEU A 165 -9.67 4.26 12.22
C LEU A 165 -10.83 5.25 12.10
N LEU A 166 -10.55 6.56 12.15
CA LEU A 166 -11.57 7.60 11.96
C LEU A 166 -12.25 7.49 10.59
N LEU A 167 -11.48 7.22 9.53
CA LEU A 167 -12.03 7.01 8.20
C LEU A 167 -12.94 5.78 8.15
N CYS A 168 -12.51 4.64 8.70
CA CYS A 168 -13.34 3.44 8.72
C CYS A 168 -14.63 3.68 9.51
N GLU A 169 -14.56 4.36 10.66
CA GLU A 169 -15.73 4.70 11.47
C GLU A 169 -16.69 5.61 10.69
N GLU A 170 -16.21 6.74 10.17
CA GLU A 170 -17.06 7.69 9.43
C GLU A 170 -17.65 7.09 8.15
N LEU A 171 -16.87 6.29 7.42
CA LEU A 171 -17.34 5.62 6.21
C LEU A 171 -18.35 4.52 6.51
N THR A 172 -18.34 3.90 7.69
CA THR A 172 -19.23 2.78 8.04
C THR A 172 -20.42 3.18 8.91
N GLN A 173 -20.43 4.40 9.48
CA GLN A 173 -21.51 4.87 10.36
C GLN A 173 -22.37 5.99 9.73
N ASP A 174 -21.86 6.73 8.73
CA ASP A 174 -22.61 7.84 8.12
C ASP A 174 -23.73 7.37 7.17
N ARG A 175 -24.94 7.26 7.72
CA ARG A 175 -26.15 6.87 6.98
C ARG A 175 -26.49 7.80 5.81
N LEU A 176 -26.23 9.11 5.92
CA LEU A 176 -26.55 10.05 4.85
C LEU A 176 -25.61 9.83 3.67
N PHE A 177 -24.33 9.59 3.94
CA PHE A 177 -23.36 9.21 2.92
C PHE A 177 -23.75 7.89 2.25
N HIS A 178 -24.15 6.87 3.02
CA HIS A 178 -24.54 5.57 2.48
C HIS A 178 -25.74 5.67 1.53
N LEU A 179 -26.82 6.34 1.96
CA LEU A 179 -28.03 6.53 1.15
C LEU A 179 -27.75 7.22 -0.19
N ARG A 180 -26.86 8.22 -0.17
CA ARG A 180 -26.53 9.03 -1.35
C ARG A 180 -25.56 8.33 -2.28
N SER A 181 -24.58 7.62 -1.74
CA SER A 181 -23.42 7.14 -2.51
C SER A 181 -23.48 5.65 -2.83
N THR A 182 -24.20 4.85 -2.06
CA THR A 182 -24.22 3.37 -2.22
C THR A 182 -25.56 2.82 -2.71
N ASN A 183 -26.35 3.66 -3.38
CA ASN A 183 -27.65 3.26 -3.92
C ASN A 183 -27.54 2.36 -5.17
N LYS A 184 -26.52 2.61 -6.01
CA LYS A 184 -26.26 1.84 -7.24
C LYS A 184 -25.18 0.80 -7.08
N HIS A 185 -24.09 1.16 -6.39
CA HIS A 185 -22.93 0.30 -6.14
C HIS A 185 -22.65 0.14 -4.66
N LYS A 186 -21.98 -0.93 -4.26
CA LYS A 186 -21.65 -1.21 -2.85
C LYS A 186 -20.27 -0.64 -2.50
N LEU A 187 -20.08 -0.29 -1.23
CA LEU A 187 -18.78 0.05 -0.67
C LEU A 187 -18.35 -1.06 0.29
N VAL A 188 -17.20 -1.68 0.06
CA VAL A 188 -16.57 -2.63 0.96
C VAL A 188 -15.34 -1.96 1.57
N VAL A 189 -15.30 -1.82 2.89
CA VAL A 189 -14.18 -1.19 3.60
C VAL A 189 -13.43 -2.26 4.39
N THR A 190 -12.12 -2.37 4.14
CA THR A 190 -11.22 -3.19 4.95
C THR A 190 -10.45 -2.29 5.91
N GLY A 191 -10.70 -2.47 7.21
CA GLY A 191 -10.02 -1.76 8.30
C GLY A 191 -9.16 -2.70 9.15
N GLU A 192 -9.06 -2.39 10.45
CA GLU A 192 -8.31 -3.20 11.42
C GLU A 192 -8.95 -4.58 11.65
N ASP A 193 -10.27 -4.68 11.50
CA ASP A 193 -11.01 -5.95 11.64
C ASP A 193 -10.62 -6.94 10.51
N PRO A 194 -10.43 -8.23 10.82
CA PRO A 194 -10.22 -9.29 9.84
C PRO A 194 -11.30 -9.38 8.76
N CYS A 195 -12.54 -9.05 9.10
CA CYS A 195 -13.70 -9.10 8.22
C CYS A 195 -14.04 -7.71 7.67
N PRO A 196 -14.03 -7.51 6.34
CA PRO A 196 -14.49 -6.27 5.73
C PRO A 196 -15.97 -5.98 6.01
N ILE A 197 -16.33 -4.71 5.99
CA ILE A 197 -17.73 -4.26 6.10
C ILE A 197 -18.21 -3.83 4.71
N GLU A 198 -19.24 -4.49 4.21
CA GLU A 198 -19.99 -4.08 3.02
C GLU A 198 -21.14 -3.15 3.40
N ILE A 199 -21.32 -2.11 2.59
CA ILE A 199 -22.33 -1.08 2.75
C ILE A 199 -23.09 -0.94 1.44
N LYS A 200 -24.41 -1.07 1.53
CA LYS A 200 -25.34 -0.85 0.42
C LYS A 200 -26.59 -0.16 0.93
N MET A 201 -26.87 1.04 0.40
CA MET A 201 -27.96 1.91 0.85
C MET A 201 -27.88 2.29 2.34
N GLU A 202 -28.49 1.53 3.24
CA GLU A 202 -28.33 1.67 4.70
C GLU A 202 -27.94 0.35 5.36
N GLU A 203 -27.87 -0.73 4.58
CA GLU A 203 -27.55 -2.05 5.07
C GLU A 203 -26.04 -2.17 5.21
N ARG A 204 -25.63 -2.70 6.36
CA ARG A 204 -24.24 -2.99 6.68
C ARG A 204 -24.12 -4.48 6.92
N ARG A 205 -23.21 -5.10 6.18
CA ARG A 205 -22.99 -6.53 6.24
C ARG A 205 -21.52 -6.81 6.46
N THR A 206 -21.21 -7.53 7.53
CA THR A 206 -19.87 -8.10 7.72
C THR A 206 -19.66 -9.22 6.69
N ARG A 207 -18.59 -9.12 5.90
CA ARG A 207 -18.20 -10.07 4.86
C ARG A 207 -17.26 -11.14 5.43
N TYR A 208 -17.81 -12.07 6.20
CA TYR A 208 -17.06 -13.20 6.76
C TYR A 208 -16.43 -14.09 5.68
N ASP A 209 -17.00 -14.11 4.48
CA ASP A 209 -16.44 -14.78 3.31
C ASP A 209 -15.15 -14.14 2.79
N LEU A 210 -14.85 -12.90 3.20
CA LEU A 210 -13.64 -12.14 2.87
C LEU A 210 -12.71 -11.99 4.09
N GLU A 211 -12.94 -12.77 5.15
CA GLU A 211 -12.07 -12.75 6.33
C GLU A 211 -10.63 -13.07 5.95
N ASN A 212 -9.71 -12.20 6.35
CA ASN A 212 -8.29 -12.44 6.17
C ASN A 212 -7.53 -11.86 7.37
N GLN A 213 -6.37 -12.43 7.69
CA GLN A 213 -5.50 -11.99 8.79
C GLN A 213 -4.23 -11.29 8.28
N GLN A 214 -4.19 -10.94 6.99
CA GLN A 214 -3.04 -10.28 6.39
C GLN A 214 -2.92 -8.85 6.93
N GLU A 215 -1.69 -8.41 7.18
CA GLU A 215 -1.43 -7.05 7.66
C GLU A 215 -1.42 -6.02 6.55
N GLU A 216 -1.01 -6.44 5.35
CA GLU A 216 -0.54 -5.53 4.31
C GLU A 216 -1.62 -5.34 3.25
N ALA A 217 -1.88 -4.07 2.92
CA ALA A 217 -2.89 -3.73 1.92
C ALA A 217 -2.57 -4.36 0.56
N ASP A 218 -1.30 -4.50 0.19
CA ASP A 218 -0.89 -5.08 -1.10
C ASP A 218 -1.39 -6.53 -1.28
N THR A 219 -1.30 -7.34 -0.24
CA THR A 219 -1.75 -8.73 -0.23
C THR A 219 -3.27 -8.81 -0.19
N ILE A 220 -3.90 -7.95 0.61
CA ILE A 220 -5.36 -7.88 0.70
C ILE A 220 -5.97 -7.44 -0.64
N ILE A 221 -5.40 -6.44 -1.31
CA ILE A 221 -5.84 -5.97 -2.63
C ILE A 221 -5.88 -7.14 -3.61
N VAL A 222 -4.80 -7.93 -3.68
CA VAL A 222 -4.73 -9.10 -4.57
C VAL A 222 -5.81 -10.13 -4.21
N GLN A 223 -6.01 -10.42 -2.93
CA GLN A 223 -7.07 -11.33 -2.49
C GLN A 223 -8.46 -10.84 -2.91
N GLN A 224 -8.75 -9.55 -2.76
CA GLN A 224 -10.04 -8.98 -3.18
C GLN A 224 -10.23 -9.03 -4.69
N VAL A 225 -9.18 -8.76 -5.48
CA VAL A 225 -9.22 -8.92 -6.94
C VAL A 225 -9.55 -10.36 -7.32
N LEU A 226 -8.88 -11.36 -6.72
CA LEU A 226 -9.17 -12.78 -6.96
C LEU A 226 -10.60 -13.15 -6.57
N GLY A 227 -11.09 -12.62 -5.44
CA GLY A 227 -12.46 -12.86 -4.97
C GLY A 227 -13.53 -12.27 -5.89
N CYS A 228 -13.24 -11.17 -6.58
CA CYS A 228 -14.18 -10.53 -7.50
C CYS A 228 -14.09 -11.06 -8.95
N ALA A 229 -12.99 -11.71 -9.32
CA ALA A 229 -12.71 -12.12 -10.69
C ALA A 229 -13.72 -13.11 -11.28
N GLY A 230 -14.46 -13.86 -10.45
CA GLY A 230 -15.50 -14.78 -10.91
C GLY A 230 -16.83 -14.12 -11.27
N GLU A 231 -17.05 -12.88 -10.81
CA GLU A 231 -18.34 -12.17 -10.97
C GLU A 231 -18.23 -10.88 -11.79
N ALA A 232 -17.07 -10.23 -11.79
CA ALA A 232 -16.84 -8.97 -12.51
C ALA A 232 -16.57 -9.20 -14.00
N HIS A 233 -17.07 -8.30 -14.86
CA HIS A 233 -16.66 -8.27 -16.27
C HIS A 233 -15.35 -7.51 -16.47
N GLN A 234 -15.06 -6.54 -15.60
CA GLN A 234 -13.80 -5.81 -15.58
C GLN A 234 -13.48 -5.29 -14.19
N ILE A 235 -12.19 -5.37 -13.81
CA ILE A 235 -11.69 -4.91 -12.52
C ILE A 235 -10.67 -3.79 -12.73
N SER A 236 -10.83 -2.69 -12.00
CA SER A 236 -9.82 -1.63 -11.87
C SER A 236 -9.15 -1.70 -10.50
N VAL A 237 -7.83 -1.54 -10.45
CA VAL A 237 -7.04 -1.44 -9.22
C VAL A 237 -6.39 -0.07 -9.15
N VAL A 238 -6.82 0.75 -8.21
CA VAL A 238 -6.30 2.09 -8.00
C VAL A 238 -5.14 2.03 -7.02
N SER A 239 -3.92 1.94 -7.55
CA SER A 239 -2.66 1.97 -6.80
C SER A 239 -1.51 2.30 -7.73
N ASP A 240 -0.46 2.92 -7.18
CA ASP A 240 0.81 3.12 -7.88
C ASP A 240 1.94 2.22 -7.38
N ASP A 241 1.68 1.38 -6.37
CA ASP A 241 2.71 0.54 -5.79
C ASP A 241 3.18 -0.55 -6.77
N THR A 242 4.51 -0.67 -6.88
CA THR A 242 5.13 -1.73 -7.70
C THR A 242 4.88 -3.10 -7.08
N ASP A 243 4.84 -3.20 -5.76
CA ASP A 243 4.63 -4.48 -5.07
C ASP A 243 3.22 -5.02 -5.40
N VAL A 244 2.19 -4.16 -5.36
CA VAL A 244 0.82 -4.49 -5.83
C VAL A 244 0.83 -4.95 -7.29
N PHE A 245 1.48 -4.21 -8.19
CA PHE A 245 1.55 -4.55 -9.61
C PHE A 245 2.16 -5.95 -9.86
N VAL A 246 3.29 -6.25 -9.21
CA VAL A 246 3.99 -7.52 -9.40
C VAL A 246 3.20 -8.69 -8.80
N LEU A 247 2.59 -8.50 -7.62
CA LEU A 247 1.76 -9.53 -7.00
C LEU A 247 0.52 -9.82 -7.85
N LEU A 248 -0.13 -8.78 -8.39
CA LEU A 248 -1.27 -8.95 -9.31
C LEU A 248 -0.85 -9.74 -10.54
N LEU A 249 0.27 -9.40 -11.20
CA LEU A 249 0.75 -10.16 -12.36
C LEU A 249 0.96 -11.65 -12.03
N HIS A 250 1.61 -11.94 -10.90
CA HIS A 250 1.88 -13.31 -10.48
C HIS A 250 0.59 -14.09 -10.23
N HIS A 251 -0.30 -13.55 -9.40
CA HIS A 251 -1.51 -14.25 -8.98
C HIS A 251 -2.58 -14.29 -10.09
N TYR A 252 -2.64 -13.29 -10.95
CA TYR A 252 -3.48 -13.30 -12.16
C TYR A 252 -3.12 -14.48 -13.07
N HIS A 253 -1.83 -14.64 -13.35
CA HIS A 253 -1.34 -15.76 -14.16
C HIS A 253 -1.54 -17.10 -13.46
N GLN A 254 -1.21 -17.20 -12.18
CA GLN A 254 -1.33 -18.44 -11.40
C GLN A 254 -2.79 -18.91 -11.29
N ALA A 255 -3.73 -17.99 -11.10
CA ALA A 255 -5.15 -18.31 -10.99
C ALA A 255 -5.83 -18.54 -12.37
N GLY A 256 -5.13 -18.27 -13.47
CA GLY A 256 -5.67 -18.41 -14.82
C GLY A 256 -6.87 -17.50 -15.07
N LEU A 257 -6.80 -16.25 -14.61
CA LEU A 257 -7.89 -15.30 -14.79
C LEU A 257 -7.98 -14.84 -16.25
N ASP A 258 -9.20 -14.72 -16.74
CA ASP A 258 -9.50 -14.16 -18.07
C ASP A 258 -10.19 -12.79 -18.00
N VAL A 259 -10.51 -12.31 -16.79
CA VAL A 259 -11.15 -11.00 -16.59
C VAL A 259 -10.15 -9.87 -16.91
N PRO A 260 -10.53 -8.85 -17.69
CA PRO A 260 -9.74 -7.64 -17.83
C PRO A 260 -9.42 -7.00 -16.47
N LEU A 261 -8.12 -6.82 -16.19
CA LEU A 261 -7.61 -6.18 -14.99
C LEU A 261 -6.75 -4.98 -15.38
N ILE A 262 -7.13 -3.80 -14.88
CA ILE A 262 -6.47 -2.53 -15.20
C ILE A 262 -5.96 -1.91 -13.92
N MET A 263 -4.70 -1.48 -13.90
CA MET A 263 -4.14 -0.73 -12.78
C MET A 263 -4.11 0.76 -13.12
N GLU A 264 -4.65 1.58 -12.24
CA GLU A 264 -4.78 3.03 -12.42
C GLU A 264 -4.06 3.80 -11.32
N SER A 265 -3.52 4.96 -11.68
CA SER A 265 -2.95 5.90 -10.71
C SER A 265 -4.06 6.51 -9.85
N PRO A 266 -3.90 6.60 -8.51
CA PRO A 266 -4.84 7.30 -7.64
C PRO A 266 -4.93 8.81 -7.95
N ALA A 267 -3.84 9.39 -8.47
CA ALA A 267 -3.79 10.76 -8.94
C ALA A 267 -4.46 10.81 -10.32
N ARG A 268 -5.56 11.57 -10.43
CA ARG A 268 -6.06 12.00 -11.73
C ARG A 268 -5.24 13.22 -12.15
N GLU A 269 -4.69 13.19 -13.36
CA GLU A 269 -4.24 14.42 -14.01
C GLU A 269 -5.47 15.35 -14.09
N GLU A 270 -5.42 16.48 -13.39
CA GLU A 270 -6.42 17.54 -13.56
C GLU A 270 -6.39 17.95 -15.04
N GLN A 271 -7.51 17.77 -15.73
CA GLN A 271 -7.75 18.33 -17.07
C GLN A 271 -8.10 19.81 -16.97
#